data_AF-A0A553MNW5-F1
#
_entry.id   AF-A0A553MNW5-F1
#
_cell.length_a   1.000
_cell.length_b   1.000
_cell.length_c   1.000
_cell.angle_alpha   90.00
_cell.angle_beta   90.00
_cell.angle_gamma   90.00
#
_symmetry.space_group_name_H-M   'P 1'
#
loop_
_entity.id
_entity.type
_entity.pdbx_description
1 polymer ?
#
loop_
_entity_poly.entity_id
_entity_poly.type
_entity_poly.pdbx_seq_one_letter_code
_entity_poly.pdbx_strand_id
1 'polypeptide(L)'
;MELYGSFFHHQAGKLQALTMEERDHLLPIMRSAQWVEVVGRDAIYKEFIFKDFNQVQITLSTHDCGGLSQRDISLATFIDQASVL
;
A
#
# COMPACT_ATOMS: atom_id res chain seq x y z
N MET A 1 -6.05 5.50 20.26
CA MET A 1 -6.76 6.16 19.15
C MET A 1 -5.94 7.35 18.61
N GLU A 2 -4.61 7.29 18.64
CA GLU A 2 -3.75 8.45 18.31
C GLU A 2 -2.45 8.07 17.55
N LEU A 3 -2.52 7.20 16.53
CA LEU A 3 -1.32 6.83 15.76
C LEU A 3 -1.38 7.10 14.25
N TYR A 4 -2.40 7.81 13.76
CA TYR A 4 -2.55 8.13 12.32
C TYR A 4 -2.30 9.61 11.98
N GLY A 5 -1.96 10.46 12.95
CA GLY A 5 -2.06 11.92 12.82
C GLY A 5 -0.80 12.68 12.38
N SER A 6 0.36 12.06 12.16
CA SER A 6 1.63 12.82 12.08
C SER A 6 2.52 12.59 10.86
N PHE A 7 2.03 11.94 9.79
CA PHE A 7 2.83 11.66 8.59
C PHE A 7 2.36 12.39 7.32
N PHE A 8 1.83 13.61 7.45
CA PHE A 8 1.42 14.43 6.30
C PHE A 8 2.28 15.69 6.16
N HIS A 9 3.57 15.51 5.89
CA HIS A 9 4.38 16.55 5.26
C HIS A 9 4.99 16.00 3.97
N HIS A 10 4.30 16.20 2.85
CA HIS A 10 5.02 16.26 1.58
C HIS A 10 4.32 17.21 0.59
N GLN A 11 5.09 18.17 0.09
CA GLN A 11 4.69 19.11 -0.97
C GLN A 11 4.22 18.37 -2.23
N ALA A 12 3.26 18.97 -2.94
CA ALA A 12 2.90 18.64 -4.31
C ALA A 12 4.10 18.91 -5.25
N GLY A 13 4.99 17.93 -5.35
CA GLY A 13 6.11 17.84 -6.29
C GLY A 13 6.23 16.41 -6.78
N LYS A 14 6.93 16.21 -7.91
CA LYS A 14 7.13 14.94 -8.64
C LYS A 14 6.99 13.68 -7.75
N LEU A 15 6.17 12.73 -8.18
CA LEU A 15 5.99 11.42 -7.54
C LEU A 15 7.35 10.78 -7.22
N GLN A 16 7.56 10.39 -5.97
CA GLN A 16 8.78 9.73 -5.51
C GLN A 16 8.44 8.34 -4.97
N ALA A 17 9.38 7.41 -5.14
CA ALA A 17 9.31 6.11 -4.51
C ALA A 17 9.54 6.27 -2.99
N LEU A 18 8.99 5.34 -2.20
CA LEU A 18 9.18 5.33 -0.75
C LEU A 18 10.66 5.22 -0.39
N THR A 19 11.12 6.03 0.56
CA THR A 19 12.46 5.91 1.13
C THR A 19 12.60 4.64 1.98
N MET A 20 13.81 4.29 2.37
CA MET A 20 14.05 3.12 3.22
C MET A 20 13.40 3.29 4.60
N GLU A 21 13.50 4.49 5.16
CA GLU A 21 12.88 4.83 6.44
C GLU A 21 11.35 4.74 6.37
N GLU A 22 10.74 5.27 5.30
CA GLU A 22 9.29 5.14 5.10
C GLU A 22 8.87 3.68 4.96
N ARG A 23 9.64 2.87 4.24
CA ARG A 23 9.39 1.43 4.09
C ARG A 23 9.46 0.69 5.41
N ASP A 24 10.48 0.97 6.21
CA ASP A 24 10.68 0.35 7.53
C ASP A 24 9.50 0.61 8.47
N HIS A 25 8.82 1.75 8.33
CA HIS A 25 7.64 2.09 9.11
C HIS A 25 6.33 1.54 8.49
N LEU A 26 6.17 1.61 7.17
CA LEU A 26 4.89 1.33 6.49
C LEU A 26 4.71 -0.16 6.11
N LEU A 27 5.76 -0.82 5.63
CA LEU A 27 5.65 -2.21 5.18
C LEU A 27 5.25 -3.19 6.29
N PRO A 28 5.72 -3.06 7.55
CA PRO A 28 5.22 -3.89 8.64
C PRO A 28 3.70 -3.75 8.85
N ILE A 29 3.16 -2.53 8.70
CA ILE A 29 1.72 -2.26 8.83
C ILE A 29 0.97 -2.92 7.69
N MET A 30 1.46 -2.78 6.45
CA MET A 30 0.87 -3.42 5.27
C MET A 30 0.86 -4.96 5.41
N ARG A 31 1.95 -5.56 5.91
CA ARG A 31 2.03 -6.99 6.21
C ARG A 31 1.04 -7.43 7.28
N SER A 32 0.83 -6.61 8.32
CA SER A 32 -0.19 -6.89 9.34
C SER A 32 -1.60 -6.95 8.74
N ALA A 33 -1.85 -6.13 7.71
CA ALA A 33 -3.06 -6.11 6.92
C ALA A 33 -3.08 -7.13 5.75
N GLN A 34 -2.15 -8.08 5.72
CA GLN A 34 -2.04 -9.16 4.72
C GLN A 34 -1.65 -8.69 3.30
N TRP A 35 -1.11 -7.48 3.15
CA TRP A 35 -0.41 -7.11 1.92
C TRP A 35 1.03 -7.60 1.96
N VAL A 36 1.49 -8.21 0.88
CA VAL A 36 2.84 -8.78 0.77
C VAL A 36 3.63 -8.10 -0.34
N GLU A 37 4.94 -8.02 -0.19
CA GLU A 37 5.82 -7.51 -1.25
C GLU A 37 5.98 -8.56 -2.36
N VAL A 38 6.02 -8.08 -3.60
CA VAL A 38 6.25 -8.93 -4.77
C VAL A 38 7.74 -9.23 -4.92
N VAL A 39 8.10 -10.50 -5.06
CA VAL A 39 9.50 -10.89 -5.27
C VAL A 39 9.99 -10.36 -6.62
N GLY A 40 11.11 -9.64 -6.63
CA GLY A 40 11.73 -9.12 -7.85
C GLY A 40 11.05 -7.89 -8.46
N ARG A 41 10.03 -7.33 -7.79
CA ARG A 41 9.36 -6.09 -8.22
C ARG A 41 9.02 -5.23 -7.00
N ASP A 42 9.31 -3.94 -7.08
CA ASP A 42 8.92 -2.99 -6.04
C ASP A 42 7.41 -2.69 -6.12
N ALA A 43 6.64 -3.59 -5.54
CA ALA A 43 5.18 -3.62 -5.56
C ALA A 43 4.64 -4.37 -4.33
N ILE A 44 3.40 -4.07 -3.96
CA ILE A 44 2.64 -4.82 -2.96
C ILE A 44 1.49 -5.56 -3.62
N TYR A 45 1.12 -6.68 -3.04
CA TYR A 45 0.13 -7.60 -3.54
C TYR A 45 -0.80 -8.07 -2.42
N LYS A 46 -2.08 -8.25 -2.73
CA LYS A 46 -3.03 -8.93 -1.85
C LYS A 46 -4.13 -9.60 -2.66
N GLU A 47 -4.60 -10.72 -2.13
CA GLU A 47 -5.72 -11.48 -2.66
C GLU A 47 -6.94 -11.32 -1.73
N PHE A 48 -8.09 -11.05 -2.32
CA PHE A 48 -9.37 -10.93 -1.63
C PHE A 48 -10.31 -12.03 -2.11
N ILE A 49 -10.93 -12.73 -1.15
CA ILE A 49 -11.90 -13.80 -1.40
C ILE A 49 -13.24 -13.36 -0.82
N PHE A 50 -14.27 -13.33 -1.67
CA PHE A 50 -15.61 -12.89 -1.30
C PHE A 50 -16.60 -14.06 -1.25
N LYS A 51 -17.72 -13.88 -0.54
CA LYS A 51 -18.73 -14.91 -0.30
C LYS A 51 -19.38 -15.43 -1.60
N ASP A 52 -19.51 -14.58 -2.62
CA ASP A 52 -20.01 -14.92 -3.94
C ASP A 52 -18.97 -14.61 -5.05
N PHE A 53 -18.51 -15.72 -5.65
CA PHE A 53 -17.76 -15.94 -6.90
C PHE A 53 -16.77 -14.93 -7.49
N ASN A 54 -16.26 -13.96 -6.75
CA ASN A 54 -15.29 -13.02 -7.32
C ASN A 54 -14.03 -12.95 -6.46
N GLN A 55 -13.06 -13.82 -6.72
CA GLN A 55 -11.70 -13.62 -6.20
C GLN A 55 -11.09 -12.39 -6.90
N VAL A 56 -10.47 -11.50 -6.14
CA VAL A 56 -9.78 -10.32 -6.69
C VAL A 56 -8.34 -10.33 -6.25
N GLN A 57 -7.43 -10.31 -7.23
CA GLN A 57 -6.00 -10.20 -7.00
C GLN A 57 -5.55 -8.79 -7.36
N ILE A 58 -4.91 -8.09 -6.42
CA ILE A 58 -4.51 -6.70 -6.58
C ILE A 58 -3.00 -6.59 -6.45
N THR A 59 -2.35 -5.89 -7.39
CA THR A 59 -0.92 -5.51 -7.31
C THR A 59 -0.81 -4.00 -7.47
N LEU A 60 -0.16 -3.32 -6.54
CA LEU A 60 0.03 -1.86 -6.56
C LEU A 60 1.51 -1.50 -6.67
N SER A 61 1.80 -0.54 -7.55
CA SER A 61 3.12 0.00 -7.84
C SER A 61 2.95 1.26 -8.67
N THR A 62 3.73 2.29 -8.39
CA THR A 62 3.68 3.55 -9.12
C THR A 62 4.70 3.54 -10.26
N HIS A 63 4.19 3.56 -11.50
CA HIS A 63 5.01 3.54 -12.72
C HIS A 63 6.01 4.71 -12.80
N ASP A 64 5.57 5.95 -12.52
CA ASP A 64 6.38 7.15 -12.74
C ASP A 64 7.65 7.23 -11.88
N CYS A 65 7.66 6.55 -10.72
CA CYS A 65 8.82 6.41 -9.86
C CYS A 65 9.43 5.00 -9.88
N GLY A 66 8.93 4.11 -10.74
CA GLY A 66 9.45 2.75 -10.93
C GLY A 66 9.29 1.84 -9.72
N GLY A 67 8.35 2.12 -8.82
CA GLY A 67 8.27 1.42 -7.54
C GLY A 67 7.12 1.85 -6.65
N LEU A 68 7.14 1.41 -5.40
CA LEU A 68 6.13 1.77 -4.41
C LEU A 68 6.22 3.24 -4.06
N SER A 69 5.08 3.93 -4.04
CA SER A 69 4.94 5.28 -3.53
C SER A 69 3.87 5.35 -2.44
N GLN A 70 3.75 6.52 -1.81
CA GLN A 70 2.69 6.78 -0.84
C GLN A 70 1.27 6.61 -1.41
N ARG A 71 1.10 6.74 -2.75
CA ARG A 71 -0.20 6.51 -3.39
C ARG A 71 -0.62 5.05 -3.33
N ASP A 72 0.34 4.14 -3.49
CA ASP A 72 0.10 2.70 -3.40
C ASP A 72 -0.32 2.31 -1.97
N ILE A 73 0.36 2.86 -0.96
CA ILE A 73 0.03 2.65 0.46
C ILE A 73 -1.35 3.21 0.80
N SER A 74 -1.65 4.42 0.33
CA SER A 74 -2.94 5.06 0.56
C SER A 74 -4.09 4.27 -0.07
N LEU A 75 -3.89 3.79 -1.31
CA LEU A 75 -4.89 3.00 -2.01
C LEU A 75 -5.08 1.61 -1.38
N ALA A 76 -3.99 0.94 -0.98
CA ALA A 76 -4.06 -0.32 -0.24
C ALA A 76 -4.87 -0.18 1.06
N THR A 77 -4.60 0.88 1.82
CA THR A 77 -5.31 1.18 3.08
C THR A 77 -6.80 1.42 2.82
N PHE A 78 -7.14 2.14 1.76
CA PHE A 78 -8.53 2.37 1.38
C PHE A 78 -9.25 1.08 0.96
N ILE A 79 -8.60 0.24 0.14
CA ILE A 79 -9.14 -1.06 -0.28
C ILE A 79 -9.41 -1.94 0.95
N ASP A 80 -8.49 -1.97 1.91
CA ASP A 80 -8.68 -2.75 3.12
C ASP A 80 -9.90 -2.28 3.92
N GLN A 81 -10.07 -0.96 4.07
CA GLN A 81 -11.26 -0.41 4.74
C GLN A 81 -12.56 -0.76 4.00
N ALA A 82 -12.55 -0.71 2.66
CA ALA A 82 -13.70 -1.07 1.84
C ALA A 82 -14.02 -2.57 1.88
N SER A 83 -13.03 -3.43 2.10
CA SER A 83 -13.19 -4.89 2.11
C SER A 83 -13.88 -5.45 3.37
N VAL A 84 -14.02 -4.62 4.41
CA VAL A 84 -14.67 -4.98 5.68
C VAL A 84 -16.19 -4.67 5.67
N LEU A 85 -16.69 -4.01 4.61
CA LEU A 85 -18.12 -3.76 4.39
C LEU A 85 -18.82 -5.01 3.83
#